data_AF-A0AA38YG04-F1
#
_entry.id   AF-A0AA38YG04-F1
#
_cell.length_a   1.000
_cell.length_b   1.000
_cell.length_c   1.000
_cell.angle_alpha   90.00
_cell.angle_beta   90.00
_cell.angle_gamma   90.00
#
_symmetry.space_group_name_H-M   'P 1'
#
loop_
_entity.id
_entity.type
_entity.pdbx_description
1 polymer ?
#
loop_
_entity_poly.entity_id
_entity_poly.type
_entity_poly.pdbx_seq_one_letter_code
_entity_poly.pdbx_strand_id
1 'polypeptide(L)' 'MGYGWRQLFKGQRERIELSREKMWARIHLTPVMQAEQDRDQVRRYYADLAREQELLGSQSKAYNSDR' A
#
# COMPACT_ATOMS: atom_id res chain seq x y z
N MET A 1 13.95 -8.99 41.75
CA MET A 1 13.39 -7.93 40.89
C MET A 1 14.36 -7.45 39.79
N GLY A 2 15.61 -7.04 40.08
CA GLY A 2 16.51 -6.46 39.06
C GLY A 2 16.88 -7.34 37.85
N TYR A 3 17.03 -8.66 38.04
CA TYR A 3 17.33 -9.59 36.94
C TYR A 3 16.17 -9.69 35.93
N GLY A 4 14.93 -9.76 36.43
CA GLY A 4 13.74 -9.78 35.57
C GLY A 4 13.61 -8.52 34.72
N TRP A 5 13.83 -7.35 35.32
CA TRP A 5 13.86 -6.08 34.59
C TRP A 5 14.94 -6.05 33.51
N ARG A 6 16.16 -6.54 33.81
CA ARG A 6 17.24 -6.61 32.81
C ARG A 6 16.88 -7.48 31.60
N GLN A 7 16.25 -8.64 31.82
CA GLN A 7 15.85 -9.51 30.71
C GLN A 7 14.72 -8.91 29.89
N LEU A 8 13.78 -8.21 30.53
CA LEU A 8 12.72 -7.47 29.84
C LEU A 8 13.31 -6.39 28.92
N PHE A 9 14.25 -5.57 29.41
CA PHE A 9 14.88 -4.53 28.59
C PHE A 9 15.67 -5.10 27.41
N LYS A 10 16.29 -6.28 27.57
CA LYS A 10 16.95 -6.97 26.46
C LYS A 10 15.96 -7.46 25.41
N GLY A 11 14.91 -8.17 25.82
CA GLY A 11 13.87 -8.64 24.91
C GLY A 11 13.17 -7.48 24.19
N GLN A 12 12.99 -6.33 24.86
CA GLN A 12 12.40 -5.17 24.21
C GLN A 12 13.28 -4.58 23.11
N ARG A 13 14.61 -4.60 23.27
CA ARG A 13 15.55 -4.16 22.22
C ARG A 13 15.50 -5.08 21.00
N GLU A 14 15.51 -6.39 21.23
CA GLU A 14 15.38 -7.39 20.17
C GLU A 14 14.07 -7.21 19.38
N ARG A 15 12.95 -6.96 20.07
CA ARG A 15 11.66 -6.69 19.41
C ARG A 15 11.67 -5.44 18.54
N ILE A 16 12.40 -4.40 18.94
CA ILE A 16 12.55 -3.18 18.14
C ILE A 16 13.35 -3.47 16.88
N GLU A 17 14.43 -4.25 16.98
CA GLU A 17 15.26 -4.65 15.84
C GLU A 17 14.48 -5.51 14.84
N LEU A 18 13.73 -6.51 15.32
CA LEU A 18 12.83 -7.32 14.48
C LEU A 18 11.75 -6.48 13.79
N SER A 19 11.21 -5.49 14.51
CA SER A 19 10.21 -4.58 13.94
C SER A 19 10.83 -3.67 12.88
N ARG A 20 12.08 -3.25 13.06
CA ARG A 20 12.85 -2.49 12.08
C ARG A 20 13.12 -3.32 10.84
N GLU A 21 13.57 -4.56 10.99
CA GLU A 21 13.77 -5.49 9.87
C GLU A 21 12.48 -5.68 9.06
N LYS A 22 11.36 -5.96 9.75
CA LYS A 22 10.03 -6.06 9.11
C LYS A 22 9.67 -4.80 8.33
N MET A 23 9.92 -3.61 8.90
CA MET A 23 9.64 -2.34 8.22
C MET A 23 10.52 -2.13 7.00
N TRP A 24 11.82 -2.43 7.09
CA TRP A 24 12.72 -2.34 5.95
C TRP A 24 12.33 -3.31 4.83
N ALA A 25 11.97 -4.55 5.15
CA ALA A 25 11.45 -5.49 4.17
C ALA A 25 10.23 -4.92 3.45
N ARG A 26 9.30 -4.30 4.20
CA ARG A 26 8.12 -3.65 3.61
C ARG A 26 8.48 -2.48 2.70
N ILE A 27 9.42 -1.61 3.09
CA ILE A 27 9.83 -0.45 2.26
C ILE A 27 10.32 -0.92 0.88
N HIS A 28 11.08 -2.01 0.82
CA HIS A 28 11.60 -2.53 -0.45
C HIS A 28 10.55 -3.25 -1.30
N LEU A 29 9.55 -3.90 -0.66
CA LEU A 29 8.51 -4.63 -1.38
C LEU A 29 7.32 -3.75 -1.80
N THR A 30 7.06 -2.67 -1.08
CA THR A 30 5.91 -1.79 -1.32
C THR A 30 5.87 -1.23 -2.74
N PRO A 31 6.98 -0.77 -3.36
CA PRO A 31 6.94 -0.24 -4.72
C PRO A 31 6.46 -1.26 -5.76
N VAL A 32 6.88 -2.52 -5.65
CA VAL A 32 6.44 -3.58 -6.57
C VAL A 32 4.94 -3.86 -6.38
N MET A 33 4.49 -3.99 -5.13
CA MET A 33 3.06 -4.20 -4.87
C MET A 33 2.19 -3.03 -5.35
N GLN A 34 2.65 -1.80 -5.15
CA GLN A 34 1.94 -0.61 -5.61
C GLN A 34 1.87 -0.57 -7.15
N ALA A 35 2.98 -0.87 -7.83
CA ALA A 35 3.02 -0.88 -9.29
C ALA A 35 2.05 -1.92 -9.89
N GLU A 36 1.96 -3.12 -9.31
CA GLU A 36 0.99 -4.13 -9.78
C GLU A 36 -0.46 -3.69 -9.50
N GLN A 37 -0.73 -3.09 -8.34
CA GLN A 37 -2.06 -2.56 -8.02
C GLN A 37 -2.48 -1.42 -8.96
N ASP A 38 -1.58 -0.48 -9.23
CA ASP A 38 -1.85 0.66 -10.11
C ASP A 38 -2.16 0.17 -11.55
N ARG A 39 -1.44 -0.83 -12.07
CA ARG A 39 -1.73 -1.45 -13.37
C ARG A 39 -3.13 -2.05 -13.44
N ASP A 40 -3.52 -2.79 -12.41
CA ASP A 40 -4.83 -3.44 -12.36
C ASP A 40 -5.96 -2.42 -12.22
N GLN A 41 -5.76 -1.37 -11.43
CA GLN A 41 -6.73 -0.29 -11.28
C GLN A 41 -6.94 0.45 -12.60
N VAL A 42 -5.86 0.85 -13.27
CA VAL A 42 -5.90 1.53 -14.57
C VAL A 42 -6.62 0.67 -15.62
N ARG A 43 -6.33 -0.64 -15.66
CA ARG A 43 -7.01 -1.57 -16.57
C ARG A 43 -8.52 -1.61 -16.35
N ARG A 44 -8.97 -1.67 -15.09
CA ARG A 44 -10.41 -1.68 -14.76
C ARG A 44 -11.05 -0.34 -15.11
N TYR A 45 -10.40 0.76 -14.76
CA TYR A 45 -10.87 2.11 -15.05
C TYR A 45 -11.13 2.33 -16.55
N TYR A 46 -10.19 1.96 -17.42
CA TYR A 46 -10.40 2.10 -18.86
C TYR A 46 -11.47 1.16 -19.42
N ALA A 47 -11.61 -0.05 -18.86
CA ALA A 47 -12.70 -0.94 -19.23
C ALA A 47 -14.07 -0.37 -18.83
N ASP A 48 -14.15 0.29 -17.68
CA ASP A 48 -15.37 0.96 -17.21
C ASP A 48 -15.73 2.16 -18.10
N LEU A 49 -14.75 3.00 -18.45
CA LEU A 49 -14.95 4.12 -19.37
C LEU A 49 -15.41 3.68 -20.77
N ALA A 50 -14.85 2.58 -21.29
CA ALA A 50 -15.28 2.03 -22.57
C ALA A 50 -16.74 1.55 -22.52
N ARG A 51 -17.12 0.85 -21.43
CA ARG A 51 -18.50 0.42 -21.22
C ARG A 51 -19.47 1.59 -21.05
N GLU A 52 -19.08 2.64 -20.33
CA GLU A 52 -19.88 3.86 -20.21
C GLU A 52 -20.07 4.55 -21.56
N GLN A 53 -19.01 4.63 -22.38
CA GLN A 53 -19.09 5.21 -23.71
C GLN A 53 -20.03 4.44 -24.64
N GLU A 54 -20.05 3.10 -24.57
CA GLU A 54 -20.96 2.25 -25.35
C GLU A 54 -22.42 2.39 -24.91
N LEU A 55 -22.68 2.51 -23.60
CA LEU A 55 -24.05 2.53 -23.06
C LEU A 55 -24.67 3.93 -23.03
N LEU A 56 -23.88 4.94 -22.66
CA LEU A 56 -24.37 6.30 -22.36
C LEU A 56 -23.91 7.33 -23.40
N GLY A 57 -23.01 6.96 -24.31
CA GLY A 57 -22.52 7.85 -25.37
C GLY A 57 -21.63 8.99 -24.91
N SER A 58 -21.35 9.11 -23.60
CA SER A 58 -20.48 10.15 -23.03
C SER A 58 -19.62 9.58 -21.91
N GLN A 59 -18.42 10.16 -21.73
CA GLN A 59 -17.54 9.85 -20.60
C GLN A 59 -17.71 10.92 -19.52
N SER A 60 -18.08 10.48 -18.32
CA SER A 60 -18.22 11.36 -17.16
C SER A 60 -16.88 11.53 -16.46
N LYS A 61 -16.48 12.77 -16.16
CA LYS A 61 -15.32 13.03 -15.31
C LYS A 61 -15.75 12.97 -13.84
N ALA A 62 -14.99 12.24 -13.02
CA ALA A 62 -15.25 12.16 -11.58
C ALA A 62 -15.00 13.50 -10.86
N TYR A 63 -14.09 14.33 -11.38
CA TYR A 63 -13.71 15.61 -10.80
C TYR A 63 -13.90 16.74 -11.81
N ASN A 64 -14.27 17.92 -11.28
CA ASN A 64 -14.42 19.17 -12.04
C ASN A 64 -13.09 19.91 -12.21
N SER A 65 -12.05 19.53 -11.44
CA SER A 65 -10.68 20.04 -11.52
C SER A 65 -9.76 19.06 -12.22
N ASP A 66 -8.67 19.56 -12.80
CA ASP A 66 -7.62 18.73 -13.41
C ASP A 66 -6.71 18.03 -12.38
N ARG A 67 -7.03 18.13 -11.08
CA ARG A 67 -6.33 17.50 -9.96
C ARG A 67 -7.31 16.97 -8.93
#